data_AF-A0A2G2HJH8-F1
#
_entry.id   AF-A0A2G2HJH8-F1
#
_cell.length_a   1.000
_cell.length_b   1.000
_cell.length_c   1.000
_cell.angle_alpha   90.00
_cell.angle_beta   90.00
_cell.angle_gamma   90.00
#
_symmetry.space_group_name_H-M   'P 1'
#
loop_
_entity.id
_entity.type
_entity.pdbx_description
1 polymer ?
#
loop_
_entity_poly.entity_id
_entity_poly.type
_entity_poly.pdbx_seq_one_letter_code
_entity_poly.pdbx_strand_id
1 'polypeptide(L)'
;MDEYVVITYLLMGKIGFSPLVLIGLLITSLSLILNLKDTNTYIRKFKEHKNIDKFINKIFHTALFLLFMFILWIITQYVGNSIFLSILYLMSLIIIVWNLFIIVYILKVIVETSLKDDR
;
A
#
# COMPACT_ATOMS: atom_id res chain seq x y z
N MET A 1 21.40 19.33 15.10
CA MET A 1 20.29 18.41 14.74
C MET A 1 20.79 17.60 13.56
N ASP A 2 20.74 16.28 13.62
CA ASP A 2 21.30 15.43 12.57
C ASP A 2 20.62 15.73 11.23
N GLU A 3 21.40 15.86 10.16
CA GLU A 3 20.91 16.23 8.82
C GLU A 3 19.76 15.33 8.33
N TYR A 4 19.81 14.03 8.67
CA TYR A 4 18.76 13.08 8.29
C TYR A 4 17.39 13.40 8.93
N VAL A 5 17.36 13.96 10.14
CA VAL A 5 16.10 14.36 10.82
C VAL A 5 15.46 15.49 10.03
N VAL A 6 16.24 16.51 9.68
CA VAL A 6 15.75 17.67 8.91
C VAL A 6 15.22 17.23 7.55
N ILE A 7 15.96 16.37 6.85
CA ILE A 7 15.54 15.83 5.55
C ILE A 7 14.23 15.03 5.68
N THR A 8 14.11 14.19 6.71
CA THR A 8 12.91 13.37 6.93
C THR A 8 11.67 14.23 7.16
N TYR A 9 11.79 15.29 7.97
CA TYR A 9 10.69 16.23 8.22
C TYR A 9 10.31 17.05 6.98
N LEU A 10 11.30 17.48 6.17
CA LEU A 10 11.03 18.11 4.88
C LEU A 10 10.25 17.18 3.94
N LEU A 11 10.60 15.89 3.94
CA LEU A 11 9.93 14.87 3.14
C LEU A 11 8.49 14.62 3.61
N MET A 12 8.29 14.48 4.93
CA MET A 12 6.96 14.40 5.57
C MET A 12 6.08 15.59 5.17
N GLY A 13 6.63 16.81 5.25
CA GLY A 13 5.91 18.04 4.93
C GLY A 13 5.43 18.09 3.47
N LYS A 14 6.24 17.59 2.52
CA LYS A 14 5.88 17.58 1.09
C LYS A 14 4.84 16.52 0.72
N ILE A 15 4.75 15.43 1.50
CA ILE A 15 3.98 14.23 1.15
C ILE A 15 2.73 14.08 2.05
N GLY A 16 2.42 15.05 2.91
CA GLY A 16 1.40 14.93 3.96
C GLY A 16 0.03 14.36 3.55
N PHE A 17 -0.50 14.76 2.39
CA PHE A 17 -1.81 14.28 1.90
C PHE A 17 -1.72 13.02 1.02
N SER A 18 -0.54 12.71 0.48
CA SER A 18 -0.36 11.60 -0.45
C SER A 18 -0.75 10.22 0.11
N PRO A 19 -0.56 9.89 1.41
CA PRO A 19 -1.03 8.62 1.96
C PRO A 19 -2.54 8.40 1.80
N LEU A 20 -3.36 9.44 1.96
CA LEU A 20 -4.81 9.35 1.79
C LEU A 20 -5.19 9.09 0.32
N VAL A 21 -4.52 9.75 -0.62
CA VAL A 21 -4.71 9.51 -2.06
C VAL A 21 -4.35 8.07 -2.41
N LEU A 22 -3.25 7.56 -1.87
CA LEU A 22 -2.81 6.18 -2.09
C LEU A 22 -3.80 5.15 -1.51
N ILE A 23 -4.40 5.42 -0.35
CA ILE A 23 -5.49 4.59 0.20
C ILE A 23 -6.67 4.56 -0.77
N GLY A 24 -7.09 5.73 -1.28
CA GLY A 24 -8.16 5.82 -2.29
C GLY A 24 -7.87 4.96 -3.51
N LEU A 25 -6.66 5.07 -4.07
CA LEU A 25 -6.23 4.28 -5.23
C LEU A 25 -6.21 2.77 -4.95
N LEU A 26 -5.76 2.35 -3.76
CA LEU A 26 -5.76 0.96 -3.34
C LEU A 26 -7.19 0.39 -3.24
N ILE A 27 -8.12 1.15 -2.66
CA ILE A 27 -9.53 0.76 -2.55
C ILE A 27 -10.19 0.71 -3.94
N THR A 28 -9.94 1.70 -4.79
CA THR A 28 -10.47 1.72 -6.17
C THR A 28 -9.95 0.53 -6.97
N SER A 29 -8.66 0.22 -6.87
CA SER A 29 -8.06 -0.93 -7.54
C SER A 29 -8.70 -2.24 -7.10
N LEU A 30 -8.91 -2.40 -5.79
CA LEU A 30 -9.60 -3.57 -5.25
C LEU A 30 -11.06 -3.65 -5.72
N SER A 31 -11.79 -2.52 -5.69
CA SER A 31 -13.19 -2.45 -6.13
C SER A 31 -13.34 -2.81 -7.60
N LEU A 32 -12.45 -2.30 -8.46
CA LEU A 32 -12.42 -2.65 -9.88
C LEU A 32 -12.24 -4.16 -10.05
N ILE A 33 -11.25 -4.75 -9.36
CA ILE A 33 -10.98 -6.19 -9.42
C ILE A 33 -12.19 -7.03 -8.98
N LEU A 34 -12.87 -6.63 -7.90
CA LEU A 34 -14.05 -7.35 -7.39
C LEU A 34 -15.28 -7.18 -8.31
N ASN A 35 -15.45 -6.01 -8.91
CA ASN A 35 -16.60 -5.68 -9.77
C ASN A 35 -16.42 -6.07 -11.24
N LEU A 36 -15.26 -6.56 -11.65
CA LEU A 36 -15.06 -7.16 -12.97
C LEU A 36 -16.11 -8.28 -13.18
N LYS A 37 -16.92 -8.19 -14.24
CA LYS A 37 -17.96 -9.19 -14.51
C LYS A 37 -17.35 -10.58 -14.71
N ASP A 38 -17.96 -11.59 -14.10
CA ASP A 38 -17.56 -13.00 -14.20
C ASP A 38 -17.88 -13.63 -15.57
N THR A 39 -18.24 -12.80 -16.56
CA THR A 39 -18.48 -13.21 -17.94
C THR A 39 -17.25 -13.78 -18.63
N ASN A 40 -16.05 -13.53 -18.08
CA ASN A 40 -14.80 -14.12 -18.55
C ASN A 40 -14.31 -15.19 -17.55
N THR A 41 -14.08 -16.41 -18.03
CA THR A 41 -13.56 -17.54 -17.26
C THR A 41 -12.26 -17.20 -16.52
N TYR A 42 -11.39 -16.34 -17.08
CA TYR A 42 -10.17 -15.90 -16.41
C TYR A 42 -10.45 -15.00 -15.19
N ILE A 43 -11.47 -14.13 -15.27
CA ILE A 43 -11.87 -13.24 -14.17
C ILE A 43 -12.46 -14.07 -13.03
N ARG A 44 -13.25 -15.11 -13.35
CA ARG A 44 -13.78 -16.04 -12.35
C ARG A 44 -12.65 -16.84 -11.67
N LYS A 45 -11.72 -17.43 -12.45
CA LYS A 45 -10.54 -18.12 -11.90
C LYS A 45 -9.63 -17.17 -11.08
N PHE A 46 -9.52 -15.91 -11.48
CA PHE A 46 -8.81 -14.88 -10.74
C PHE A 46 -9.46 -14.62 -9.37
N LYS A 47 -10.78 -14.45 -9.32
CA LYS A 47 -11.55 -14.22 -8.08
C LYS A 47 -11.55 -15.42 -7.14
N GLU A 48 -11.56 -16.63 -7.69
CA GLU A 48 -11.55 -17.87 -6.92
C GLU A 48 -10.12 -18.31 -6.53
N HIS A 49 -9.09 -17.57 -6.94
CA HIS A 49 -7.72 -17.94 -6.67
C HIS A 49 -7.43 -17.83 -5.17
N LYS A 50 -6.87 -18.90 -4.56
CA LYS A 50 -6.44 -18.95 -3.14
C LYS A 50 -5.51 -17.82 -2.66
N ASN A 51 -4.98 -17.02 -3.58
CA ASN A 51 -4.07 -15.91 -3.29
C ASN A 51 -4.80 -14.56 -3.25
N ILE A 52 -6.08 -14.50 -3.62
CA ILE A 52 -6.85 -13.25 -3.58
C ILE A 52 -7.06 -12.76 -2.15
N ASP A 53 -7.27 -13.66 -1.18
CA ASP A 53 -7.38 -13.28 0.24
C ASP A 53 -6.06 -12.68 0.75
N LYS A 54 -4.92 -13.25 0.32
CA LYS A 54 -3.59 -12.70 0.63
C LYS A 54 -3.39 -11.32 0.00
N PHE A 55 -3.88 -11.12 -1.22
CA PHE A 55 -3.85 -9.83 -1.93
C PHE A 55 -4.68 -8.78 -1.18
N ILE A 56 -5.95 -9.11 -0.86
CA ILE A 56 -6.86 -8.22 -0.12
C ILE A 56 -6.26 -7.86 1.24
N ASN A 57 -5.78 -8.85 2.00
CA ASN A 57 -5.20 -8.61 3.31
C ASN A 57 -3.95 -7.72 3.23
N LYS A 58 -3.12 -7.89 2.19
CA LYS A 58 -1.95 -7.01 1.97
C LYS A 58 -2.34 -5.59 1.60
N ILE A 59 -3.39 -5.41 0.78
CA ILE A 59 -3.96 -4.08 0.50
C ILE A 59 -4.45 -3.42 1.79
N PHE A 60 -5.22 -4.14 2.59
CA PHE A 60 -5.76 -3.63 3.86
C PHE A 60 -4.65 -3.22 4.84
N HIS A 61 -3.64 -4.08 5.04
CA HIS A 61 -2.49 -3.73 5.86
C HIS A 61 -1.73 -2.51 5.33
N THR A 62 -1.56 -2.38 4.02
CA THR A 62 -0.91 -1.20 3.41
C THR A 62 -1.71 0.07 3.69
N ALA A 63 -3.03 0.02 3.56
CA ALA A 63 -3.90 1.15 3.86
C ALA A 63 -3.81 1.57 5.35
N LEU A 64 -3.71 0.61 6.27
CA LEU A 64 -3.53 0.88 7.69
C LEU A 64 -2.20 1.60 7.99
N PHE A 65 -1.09 1.18 7.36
CA PHE A 65 0.20 1.88 7.49
C PHE A 65 0.17 3.28 6.86
N LEU A 66 -0.54 3.48 5.76
CA LEU A 66 -0.72 4.80 5.15
C LEU A 66 -1.55 5.73 6.04
N LEU A 67 -2.58 5.22 6.71
CA LEU A 67 -3.38 5.99 7.67
C LEU A 67 -2.54 6.35 8.91
N PHE A 68 -1.74 5.40 9.40
CA PHE A 68 -0.77 5.66 10.47
C PHE A 68 0.22 6.76 10.07
N MET A 69 0.74 6.74 8.84
CA MET A 69 1.63 7.78 8.31
C MET A 69 0.97 9.15 8.24
N PHE A 70 -0.31 9.22 7.88
CA PHE A 70 -1.07 10.47 7.89
C PHE A 70 -1.22 11.03 9.31
N ILE A 71 -1.55 10.19 10.30
CA ILE A 71 -1.63 10.59 11.71
C ILE A 71 -0.26 11.07 12.20
N LEU A 72 0.81 10.34 11.85
CA LEU A 72 2.17 10.71 12.23
C LEU A 72 2.54 12.08 11.65
N TRP A 73 2.19 12.36 10.40
CA TRP A 73 2.36 13.68 9.80
C TRP A 73 1.60 14.77 10.57
N ILE A 74 0.35 14.56 10.97
CA ILE A 74 -0.39 15.52 11.81
C ILE A 74 0.38 15.79 13.10
N ILE A 75 0.82 14.74 13.81
CA ILE A 75 1.57 14.87 15.07
C ILE A 75 2.85 15.70 14.88
N THR A 76 3.57 15.50 13.78
CA THR A 76 4.80 16.26 13.50
C THR A 76 4.58 17.77 13.35
N GLN A 77 3.37 18.21 12.98
CA GLN A 77 3.03 19.64 12.91
C GLN A 77 2.96 20.29 14.30
N TYR A 78 2.69 19.53 15.35
CA TYR A 78 2.50 20.04 16.71
C TYR A 78 3.70 19.78 17.64
N VAL A 79 4.37 18.64 17.50
CA VAL A 79 5.46 18.20 18.40
C VAL A 79 6.82 18.74 17.97
N GLY A 80 6.98 19.17 16.71
CA GLY A 80 8.25 19.60 16.15
C GLY A 80 9.19 18.42 15.86
N ASN A 81 10.49 18.73 15.67
CA ASN A 81 11.49 17.78 15.18
C ASN A 81 11.96 16.81 16.27
N SER A 82 11.57 15.55 16.16
CA SER A 82 11.93 14.44 17.04
C SER A 82 12.62 13.34 16.24
N ILE A 83 13.78 12.89 16.75
CA ILE A 83 14.53 11.76 16.18
C ILE A 83 13.66 10.49 16.15
N PHE A 84 12.91 10.24 17.22
CA PHE A 84 12.03 9.08 17.33
C PHE A 84 10.96 9.06 16.23
N LEU A 85 10.31 10.20 15.96
CA LEU A 85 9.30 10.31 14.90
C LEU A 85 9.90 10.14 13.50
N SER A 86 11.14 10.62 13.29
CA SER A 86 11.86 10.42 12.02
C SER A 86 12.13 8.94 11.74
N ILE A 87 12.64 8.21 12.73
CA ILE A 87 12.92 6.77 12.61
C ILE A 87 11.62 6.00 12.37
N LEU A 88 10.56 6.32 13.12
CA LEU A 88 9.26 5.66 13.01
C LEU A 88 8.63 5.84 11.61
N TYR A 89 8.77 7.03 11.03
CA TYR A 89 8.33 7.31 9.66
C TYR A 89 9.12 6.56 8.61
N LEU A 90 10.45 6.54 8.70
CA LEU A 90 11.31 5.79 7.76
C LEU A 90 11.00 4.28 7.80
N MET A 91 10.82 3.72 9.00
CA MET A 91 10.43 2.31 9.16
C MET A 91 9.07 2.03 8.52
N SER A 92 8.10 2.94 8.69
CA SER A 92 6.78 2.83 8.09
C SER A 92 6.83 2.90 6.56
N LEU A 93 7.67 3.77 5.99
CA LEU A 93 7.90 3.84 4.53
C LEU A 93 8.46 2.53 3.98
N ILE A 94 9.45 1.94 4.64
CA ILE A 94 10.04 0.67 4.23
C ILE A 94 8.97 -0.43 4.20
N ILE A 95 8.13 -0.49 5.24
CA ILE A 95 7.03 -1.47 5.31
C ILE A 95 6.01 -1.26 4.17
N ILE A 96 5.67 0.00 3.85
CA ILE A 96 4.75 0.32 2.76
C ILE A 96 5.34 -0.14 1.42
N VAL A 97 6.59 0.20 1.13
CA VAL A 97 7.28 -0.21 -0.11
C VAL A 97 7.30 -1.73 -0.23
N TRP A 98 7.62 -2.43 0.86
CA TRP A 98 7.63 -3.89 0.89
C TRP A 98 6.24 -4.49 0.62
N ASN A 99 5.19 -3.95 1.23
CA ASN A 99 3.84 -4.43 1.01
C ASN A 99 3.36 -4.16 -0.42
N LEU A 100 3.68 -3.00 -1.00
CA LEU A 100 3.38 -2.70 -2.40
C LEU A 100 4.06 -3.69 -3.35
N PHE A 101 5.33 -4.01 -3.10
CA PHE A 101 6.04 -5.03 -3.90
C PHE A 101 5.35 -6.41 -3.81
N ILE A 102 4.93 -6.83 -2.61
CA ILE A 102 4.19 -8.09 -2.43
C ILE A 102 2.84 -8.06 -3.17
N ILE A 103 2.11 -6.96 -3.12
CA ILE A 103 0.82 -6.80 -3.83
C ILE A 103 1.02 -7.02 -5.33
N VAL A 104 2.03 -6.37 -5.92
CA VAL A 104 2.38 -6.53 -7.34
C VAL A 104 2.81 -7.96 -7.65
N TYR A 105 3.62 -8.59 -6.78
CA TYR A 105 4.05 -9.98 -6.94
C TYR A 105 2.86 -10.95 -6.92
N ILE A 106 1.94 -10.80 -5.98
CA ILE A 106 0.74 -11.65 -5.90
C ILE A 106 -0.11 -11.46 -7.16
N LEU A 107 -0.31 -10.21 -7.61
CA LEU A 107 -1.06 -9.92 -8.83
C LEU A 107 -0.42 -10.61 -10.05
N LYS A 108 0.91 -10.52 -10.19
CA LYS A 108 1.66 -11.23 -11.24
C LYS A 108 1.39 -12.74 -11.19
N VAL A 109 1.48 -13.35 -10.02
CA VAL A 109 1.25 -14.80 -9.86
C VAL A 109 -0.16 -15.19 -10.28
N ILE A 110 -1.18 -14.43 -9.86
CA ILE A 110 -2.58 -14.72 -10.22
C ILE A 110 -2.81 -14.58 -11.74
N VAL A 111 -2.18 -13.59 -12.39
CA VAL A 111 -2.28 -13.40 -13.84
C VAL A 111 -1.55 -14.52 -14.61
N GLU A 112 -0.36 -14.93 -14.18
CA GLU A 112 0.36 -16.03 -14.84
C GLU A 112 -0.36 -17.37 -14.71
N THR A 113 -0.98 -17.66 -13.56
CA THR A 113 -1.73 -18.90 -13.36
C THR A 113 -3.06 -18.90 -14.12
N SER A 114 -3.75 -17.76 -14.21
CA SER A 114 -4.98 -17.67 -15.00
C SER A 114 -4.73 -17.82 -16.51
N LEU A 115 -3.58 -17.37 -17.01
CA LEU A 115 -3.20 -17.46 -18.43
C LEU A 115 -2.57 -18.79 -18.86
N LYS A 116 -1.95 -19.55 -17.94
CA LYS A 116 -1.27 -20.82 -18.26
C LYS A 116 -2.21 -22.00 -18.44
N ASP A 117 -3.41 -21.97 -17.86
CA ASP A 117 -4.38 -23.07 -17.85
C ASP A 117 -5.13 -23.24 -19.19
N ASP A 118 -4.53 -22.72 -20.28
CA ASP A 118 -5.10 -22.56 -21.62
C ASP A 118 -4.13 -23.06 -22.73
N ARG A 119 -3.00 -23.63 -22.33
CA ARG A 119 -2.08 -24.40 -23.20
C ARG A 119 -2.06 -25.85 -22.77
#